data_AF-A0A9X8QPF0-F1
#
_entry.id   AF-A0A9X8QPF0-F1
#
_cell.length_a   1.000
_cell.length_b   1.000
_cell.length_c   1.000
_cell.angle_alpha   90.00
_cell.angle_beta   90.00
_cell.angle_gamma   90.00
#
_symmetry.space_group_name_H-M   'P 1'
#
loop_
_entity.id
_entity.type
_entity.pdbx_description
1 polymer ?
#
loop_
_entity_poly.entity_id
_entity_poly.type
_entity_poly.pdbx_seq_one_letter_code
_entity_poly.pdbx_strand_id
1 'polypeptide(L)'
;MRSFLATCLGAACTAALALPLAPVFAASAGGARASGAGTGSTGASVASTGSTGAAAAAPSVAAPSVAAPPVAGLPAAARPVAHAPAAGPGTAGARDLPGATQSLPLQGLAPTARRGPAQDTAPPQAQAVRELTPRTVRPFSLVGVVWDDAAVPLRGRAQIRTRARGSGLWSGWQDIQTDSDDAPDLGAGEGRGAAARGSTAPLWVGASDAVQLRLTPADPHRAPSVLPHGLRLELVDPGPETPAVRGGGPPGTPEAASSAANAPLAPAGATEIPAADQAATQADVSVAGGPAGGAVHIGARPRIVTRAGWGADERLREDRFVYTHAVRAVFVHHSATGNNYTCAQAPSVIRGLYRYHVRSSHWRDIGYNFLIDKCGTIYEGRAGGVAKAVLGAHTLGFNNGSTGIALLGSFGKAAPSRPAVQALGRLAAWKLGLSGTDPRARTPMISTGGNLYRKGLTVQQHVISGHRDGFKTECPGTLLYADLPAVRQAAARFQGR
;
A
#
# COMPACT_ATOMS: atom_id res chain seq x y z
N MET A 1 -40.24 21.32 -26.50
CA MET A 1 -40.26 22.41 -27.50
C MET A 1 -38.88 23.07 -27.54
N ARG A 2 -38.29 23.18 -28.74
CA ARG A 2 -37.07 23.93 -29.13
C ARG A 2 -35.76 23.34 -28.57
N SER A 3 -34.93 22.57 -29.28
CA SER A 3 -34.28 22.72 -30.61
C SER A 3 -33.46 24.00 -30.76
N PHE A 4 -32.13 23.86 -30.77
CA PHE A 4 -31.20 24.71 -31.51
C PHE A 4 -30.03 23.88 -32.07
N LEU A 5 -30.02 23.75 -33.39
CA LEU A 5 -28.85 23.49 -34.24
C LEU A 5 -28.11 24.82 -34.49
N ALA A 6 -26.78 24.78 -34.62
CA ALA A 6 -26.00 25.40 -35.70
C ALA A 6 -24.50 25.07 -35.48
N THR A 7 -23.85 24.19 -36.26
CA THR A 7 -23.23 24.30 -37.61
C THR A 7 -21.79 24.85 -37.61
N CYS A 8 -20.97 24.16 -38.42
CA CYS A 8 -19.52 24.08 -38.55
C CYS A 8 -18.80 25.25 -39.23
N LEU A 9 -17.47 25.35 -38.99
CA LEU A 9 -16.36 25.64 -39.92
C LEU A 9 -15.08 25.17 -39.17
N GLY A 10 -14.12 24.38 -39.66
CA GLY A 10 -13.62 24.12 -40.99
C GLY A 10 -12.16 24.58 -41.06
N ALA A 11 -11.18 23.69 -40.88
CA ALA A 11 -9.81 23.87 -41.37
C ALA A 11 -9.03 22.53 -41.34
N ALA A 12 -8.77 22.01 -42.53
CA ALA A 12 -7.88 20.90 -42.79
C ALA A 12 -6.43 21.41 -42.93
N CYS A 13 -5.46 20.61 -42.51
CA CYS A 13 -4.10 20.67 -43.04
C CYS A 13 -3.52 19.26 -43.13
N THR A 14 -3.55 18.74 -44.34
CA THR A 14 -2.78 17.60 -44.84
C THR A 14 -1.33 18.02 -45.07
N ALA A 15 -0.37 17.24 -44.59
CA ALA A 15 0.95 17.12 -45.22
C ALA A 15 1.44 15.67 -45.08
N ALA A 16 1.73 15.08 -46.23
CA ALA A 16 2.20 13.72 -46.43
C ALA A 16 3.67 13.73 -46.89
N LEU A 17 4.26 12.53 -46.95
CA LEU A 17 5.56 12.11 -47.52
C LEU A 17 6.79 12.34 -46.62
N ALA A 18 7.75 11.42 -46.47
CA ALA A 18 8.12 10.27 -47.30
C ALA A 18 8.79 9.14 -46.48
N LEU A 19 8.59 7.89 -46.94
CA LEU A 19 9.47 6.73 -46.71
C LEU A 19 10.78 6.85 -47.52
N PRO A 20 11.79 6.03 -47.20
CA PRO A 20 12.20 5.07 -48.23
C PRO A 20 12.39 3.63 -47.72
N LEU A 21 12.17 2.70 -48.67
CA LEU A 21 12.42 1.26 -48.64
C LEU A 21 13.90 0.93 -48.93
N ALA A 22 14.51 0.08 -48.08
CA ALA A 22 15.38 -1.12 -48.30
C ALA A 22 16.43 -1.19 -49.46
N PRO A 23 17.27 -2.25 -49.66
CA PRO A 23 17.50 -3.50 -48.89
C PRO A 23 19.00 -4.00 -48.83
N VAL A 24 19.18 -5.24 -48.32
CA VAL A 24 20.23 -6.27 -48.59
C VAL A 24 21.59 -6.22 -47.87
N PHE A 25 21.86 -7.29 -47.11
CA PHE A 25 22.99 -8.27 -47.12
C PHE A 25 22.87 -9.04 -45.79
N ALA A 26 23.13 -10.33 -45.60
CA ALA A 26 23.27 -11.54 -46.40
C ALA A 26 23.46 -12.66 -45.37
N ALA A 27 22.94 -13.86 -45.63
CA ALA A 27 23.17 -15.03 -44.78
C ALA A 27 24.63 -15.51 -44.89
N SER A 28 25.19 -16.05 -43.81
CA SER A 28 26.14 -17.16 -43.92
C SER A 28 25.77 -18.26 -42.94
N ALA A 29 25.50 -19.43 -43.50
CA ALA A 29 25.47 -20.70 -42.82
C ALA A 29 26.92 -21.21 -42.70
N GLY A 30 27.25 -21.79 -41.56
CA GLY A 30 28.50 -22.53 -41.36
C GLY A 30 28.24 -23.59 -40.29
N GLY A 31 27.92 -24.80 -40.72
CA GLY A 31 27.78 -25.96 -39.84
C GLY A 31 29.14 -26.51 -39.40
N ALA A 32 29.16 -27.17 -38.25
CA ALA A 32 30.06 -28.28 -37.98
C ALA A 32 29.43 -29.19 -36.91
N ARG A 33 29.13 -30.42 -37.33
CA ARG A 33 28.91 -31.59 -36.47
C ARG A 33 30.27 -32.10 -35.96
N ALA A 34 30.32 -32.55 -34.71
CA ALA A 34 31.05 -33.75 -34.24
C ALA A 34 30.62 -33.98 -32.76
N SER A 35 29.73 -34.90 -32.41
CA SER A 35 29.93 -36.35 -32.20
C SER A 35 31.28 -36.74 -31.57
N GLY A 36 31.23 -37.17 -30.30
CA GLY A 36 32.33 -37.82 -29.59
C GLY A 36 31.84 -38.39 -28.26
N ALA A 37 31.42 -39.65 -28.28
CA ALA A 37 31.16 -40.46 -27.09
C ALA A 37 32.48 -40.80 -26.37
N GLY A 38 32.43 -40.95 -25.05
CA GLY A 38 33.57 -41.41 -24.25
C GLY A 38 33.18 -41.72 -22.81
N THR A 39 33.18 -43.01 -22.49
CA THR A 39 32.81 -43.71 -21.26
C THR A 39 33.91 -43.70 -20.18
N GLY A 40 33.54 -43.98 -18.92
CA GLY A 40 34.42 -44.40 -17.80
C GLY A 40 34.36 -43.43 -16.62
N SER A 41 33.67 -43.68 -15.50
CA SER A 41 33.76 -44.75 -14.48
C SER A 41 35.01 -44.68 -13.58
N THR A 42 34.79 -44.97 -12.28
CA THR A 42 35.70 -44.97 -11.12
C THR A 42 36.00 -43.59 -10.53
N GLY A 43 36.00 -43.34 -9.22
CA GLY A 43 35.83 -44.17 -8.03
C GLY A 43 36.52 -43.46 -6.84
N ALA A 44 35.91 -43.57 -5.65
CA ALA A 44 36.51 -43.49 -4.29
C ALA A 44 37.22 -42.17 -3.88
N SER A 45 36.73 -41.47 -2.84
CA SER A 45 37.01 -41.63 -1.40
C SER A 45 37.95 -40.52 -0.89
N VAL A 46 37.44 -39.59 -0.09
CA VAL A 46 37.69 -39.47 1.37
C VAL A 46 39.17 -39.47 1.76
N ALA A 47 39.66 -38.31 2.20
CA ALA A 47 40.63 -38.21 3.30
C ALA A 47 40.62 -36.80 3.89
N SER A 48 40.15 -36.74 5.13
CA SER A 48 40.39 -35.69 6.11
C SER A 48 41.80 -35.80 6.69
N THR A 49 42.48 -34.68 6.89
CA THR A 49 43.42 -34.34 8.00
C THR A 49 43.84 -32.87 7.71
N GLY A 50 44.01 -31.94 8.63
CA GLY A 50 44.21 -32.01 10.06
C GLY A 50 45.52 -31.28 10.41
N SER A 51 45.39 -30.06 10.92
CA SER A 51 46.28 -29.44 11.94
C SER A 51 47.55 -28.64 11.54
N THR A 52 47.77 -27.61 12.38
CA THR A 52 48.94 -26.74 12.61
C THR A 52 49.07 -25.54 11.67
N GLY A 53 49.12 -24.27 12.09
CA GLY A 53 49.34 -23.66 13.39
C GLY A 53 50.73 -23.01 13.43
N ALA A 54 50.84 -21.71 13.12
CA ALA A 54 51.94 -20.84 13.57
C ALA A 54 51.62 -19.36 13.32
N ALA A 55 51.69 -18.57 14.38
CA ALA A 55 51.64 -17.12 14.40
C ALA A 55 52.99 -16.52 14.00
N ALA A 56 52.97 -15.35 13.35
CA ALA A 56 54.12 -14.44 13.31
C ALA A 56 53.65 -12.98 13.17
N ALA A 57 54.32 -12.13 13.92
CA ALA A 57 53.97 -10.76 14.27
C ALA A 57 54.18 -9.74 13.13
N ALA A 58 53.41 -8.65 13.16
CA ALA A 58 53.61 -7.46 12.33
C ALA A 58 54.13 -6.30 13.22
N PRO A 59 55.09 -5.48 12.75
CA PRO A 59 55.62 -4.37 13.52
C PRO A 59 54.76 -3.10 13.39
N SER A 60 54.68 -2.40 14.52
CA SER A 60 54.22 -1.02 14.71
C SER A 60 55.17 -0.04 14.00
N VAL A 61 54.61 0.91 13.23
CA VAL A 61 55.33 2.10 12.75
C VAL A 61 54.52 3.34 13.12
N ALA A 62 55.19 4.25 13.83
CA ALA A 62 54.69 5.48 14.40
C ALA A 62 54.42 6.58 13.36
N ALA A 63 53.43 7.43 13.65
CA ALA A 63 53.10 8.64 12.93
C ALA A 63 53.99 9.82 13.34
N PRO A 64 54.27 10.79 12.45
CA PRO A 64 54.79 12.10 12.85
C PRO A 64 53.65 13.10 13.06
N SER A 65 53.75 13.86 14.16
CA SER A 65 52.95 15.04 14.46
C SER A 65 53.39 16.23 13.59
N VAL A 66 52.44 17.05 13.17
CA VAL A 66 52.70 18.38 12.60
C VAL A 66 51.79 19.39 13.30
N ALA A 67 52.43 20.47 13.74
CA ALA A 67 51.91 21.51 14.62
C ALA A 67 50.90 22.46 13.95
N ALA A 68 50.04 23.04 14.78
CA ALA A 68 49.09 24.10 14.45
C ALA A 68 49.74 25.50 14.44
N PRO A 69 49.28 26.44 13.59
CA PRO A 69 49.62 27.86 13.70
C PRO A 69 48.58 28.67 14.52
N PRO A 70 48.94 29.87 15.00
CA PRO A 70 48.21 30.58 16.05
C PRO A 70 47.05 31.44 15.54
N VAL A 71 46.09 31.64 16.44
CA VAL A 71 44.89 32.47 16.29
C VAL A 71 45.25 33.94 16.59
N ALA A 72 44.89 34.86 15.70
CA ALA A 72 45.00 36.30 15.90
C ALA A 72 43.59 36.92 16.01
N GLY A 73 43.49 38.01 16.78
CA GLY A 73 42.28 38.45 17.45
C GLY A 73 41.23 39.20 16.62
N LEU A 74 40.02 39.25 17.18
CA LEU A 74 38.90 40.09 16.74
C LEU A 74 38.66 41.19 17.80
N PRO A 75 38.28 42.42 17.40
CA PRO A 75 37.90 43.47 18.34
C PRO A 75 36.41 43.40 18.73
N ALA A 76 36.10 44.17 19.78
CA ALA A 76 34.97 44.04 20.65
C ALA A 76 33.64 44.70 20.21
N ALA A 77 32.57 44.16 20.80
CA ALA A 77 31.38 44.82 21.34
C ALA A 77 30.34 45.48 20.39
N ALA A 78 29.18 44.80 20.29
CA ALA A 78 27.87 45.45 20.23
C ALA A 78 26.93 44.79 21.25
N ARG A 79 26.15 45.61 21.97
CA ARG A 79 25.35 45.28 23.18
C ARG A 79 24.10 44.44 22.87
N PRO A 80 23.53 43.72 23.88
CA PRO A 80 22.55 42.65 23.67
C PRO A 80 21.11 43.18 23.56
N VAL A 81 20.32 42.54 22.70
CA VAL A 81 18.85 42.66 22.68
C VAL A 81 18.28 41.54 23.55
N ALA A 82 17.45 41.89 24.52
CA ALA A 82 16.87 41.00 25.51
C ALA A 82 16.09 39.83 24.86
N HIS A 83 16.52 38.60 25.15
CA HIS A 83 15.73 37.38 24.92
C HIS A 83 14.92 37.08 26.19
N ALA A 84 13.61 36.89 26.01
CA ALA A 84 12.70 36.37 27.02
C ALA A 84 13.13 34.95 27.47
N PRO A 85 12.83 34.53 28.71
CA PRO A 85 13.47 33.38 29.32
C PRO A 85 13.04 32.07 28.65
N ALA A 86 14.02 31.18 28.48
CA ALA A 86 13.85 29.82 28.00
C ALA A 86 12.84 29.07 28.88
N ALA A 87 11.83 28.49 28.23
CA ALA A 87 11.02 27.44 28.83
C ALA A 87 11.94 26.27 29.22
N GLY A 88 11.82 25.83 30.48
CA GLY A 88 12.67 24.78 31.06
C GLY A 88 12.59 23.43 30.32
N PRO A 89 13.49 22.48 30.66
CA PRO A 89 13.55 21.20 29.99
C PRO A 89 12.29 20.37 30.35
N GLY A 90 11.30 20.43 29.48
CA GLY A 90 10.16 19.51 29.49
C GLY A 90 10.63 18.11 29.12
N THR A 91 10.99 17.34 30.14
CA THR A 91 10.96 15.87 30.20
C THR A 91 11.20 15.14 28.88
N ALA A 92 12.48 14.93 28.57
CA ALA A 92 12.91 13.72 27.86
C ALA A 92 12.37 12.50 28.61
N GLY A 93 11.42 11.77 28.03
CA GLY A 93 10.72 10.72 28.78
C GLY A 93 9.68 9.90 28.04
N ALA A 94 9.79 9.72 26.73
CA ALA A 94 9.20 8.56 26.05
C ALA A 94 10.17 8.18 24.95
N ARG A 95 10.87 7.04 25.10
CA ARG A 95 11.69 6.50 24.01
C ARG A 95 10.81 6.45 22.76
N ASP A 96 11.29 6.99 21.64
CA ASP A 96 10.66 6.83 20.33
C ASP A 96 10.58 5.32 20.04
N LEU A 97 9.47 4.69 20.39
CA LEU A 97 9.27 3.26 20.15
C LEU A 97 9.04 3.10 18.65
N PRO A 98 9.96 2.46 17.91
CA PRO A 98 9.77 2.26 16.48
C PRO A 98 8.48 1.49 16.24
N GLY A 99 7.70 1.93 15.25
CA GLY A 99 6.44 1.28 14.96
C GLY A 99 5.36 1.67 15.96
N ALA A 100 5.14 2.97 16.20
CA ALA A 100 4.12 3.48 17.13
C ALA A 100 3.04 4.31 16.42
N THR A 101 1.93 4.56 17.13
CA THR A 101 0.85 5.43 16.69
C THR A 101 0.70 6.57 17.70
N GLN A 102 0.60 7.81 17.21
CA GLN A 102 0.26 8.99 18.00
C GLN A 102 -1.11 9.54 17.58
N SER A 103 -2.07 9.51 18.50
CA SER A 103 -3.40 10.08 18.30
C SER A 103 -3.46 11.51 18.82
N LEU A 104 -3.92 12.44 18.00
CA LEU A 104 -4.16 13.84 18.36
C LEU A 104 -5.66 14.13 18.24
N PRO A 105 -6.38 14.35 19.35
CA PRO A 105 -7.78 14.75 19.30
C PRO A 105 -7.97 16.03 18.49
N LEU A 106 -9.02 16.08 17.66
CA LEU A 106 -9.43 17.26 16.91
C LEU A 106 -10.61 17.99 17.60
N GLN A 107 -10.81 17.69 18.89
CA GLN A 107 -11.79 18.35 19.73
C GLN A 107 -11.25 19.72 20.15
N GLY A 108 -12.07 20.77 20.05
CA GLY A 108 -11.66 22.14 20.42
C GLY A 108 -10.91 22.94 19.36
N LEU A 109 -10.89 22.50 18.09
CA LEU A 109 -10.38 23.34 17.00
C LEU A 109 -11.22 24.62 16.90
N ALA A 110 -10.59 25.77 17.14
CA ALA A 110 -11.23 27.07 17.05
C ALA A 110 -11.68 27.33 15.59
N PRO A 111 -12.85 27.94 15.36
CA PRO A 111 -13.18 28.48 14.04
C PRO A 111 -12.13 29.52 13.66
N THR A 112 -11.38 29.29 12.58
CA THR A 112 -10.44 30.30 12.07
C THR A 112 -11.18 31.24 11.13
N ALA A 113 -11.43 32.48 11.55
CA ALA A 113 -11.85 33.53 10.63
C ALA A 113 -10.66 33.88 9.72
N ARG A 114 -10.78 33.67 8.40
CA ARG A 114 -9.82 34.24 7.45
C ARG A 114 -9.94 35.77 7.49
N ARG A 115 -8.92 36.47 7.98
CA ARG A 115 -8.74 37.91 7.69
C ARG A 115 -8.06 38.03 6.32
N GLY A 116 -8.82 38.47 5.31
CA GLY A 116 -8.23 39.01 4.07
C GLY A 116 -7.64 40.40 4.31
N PRO A 117 -6.82 40.93 3.37
CA PRO A 117 -6.38 42.33 3.42
C PRO A 117 -7.61 43.24 3.41
N ALA A 118 -7.59 44.28 4.24
CA ALA A 118 -8.73 45.11 4.56
C ALA A 118 -9.21 45.96 3.36
N GLN A 119 -10.07 45.39 2.51
CA GLN A 119 -11.03 46.11 1.67
C GLN A 119 -12.22 45.20 1.41
N ASP A 120 -13.23 45.26 2.29
CA ASP A 120 -14.66 45.15 1.96
C ASP A 120 -15.52 45.07 3.22
N THR A 121 -16.57 45.88 3.27
CA THR A 121 -17.52 46.08 4.38
C THR A 121 -18.54 44.94 4.54
N ALA A 122 -18.19 43.71 4.18
CA ALA A 122 -19.03 42.54 4.44
C ALA A 122 -18.66 41.94 5.81
N PRO A 123 -19.64 41.50 6.64
CA PRO A 123 -19.32 40.79 7.87
C PRO A 123 -18.47 39.56 7.53
N PRO A 124 -17.40 39.25 8.29
CA PRO A 124 -16.54 38.12 7.99
C PRO A 124 -17.38 36.84 8.05
N GLN A 125 -17.65 36.25 6.88
CA GLN A 125 -18.21 34.91 6.82
C GLN A 125 -17.14 33.98 7.35
N ALA A 126 -17.25 33.62 8.63
CA ALA A 126 -16.40 32.63 9.26
C ALA A 126 -16.64 31.31 8.52
N GLN A 127 -15.78 31.01 7.54
CA GLN A 127 -15.71 29.66 7.00
C GLN A 127 -15.52 28.75 8.21
N ALA A 128 -16.43 27.80 8.43
CA ALA A 128 -16.36 26.84 9.53
C ALA A 128 -15.24 25.81 9.29
N VAL A 129 -14.07 26.27 8.83
CA VAL A 129 -12.85 25.51 8.72
C VAL A 129 -12.38 25.23 10.13
N ARG A 130 -12.18 23.95 10.42
CA ARG A 130 -11.56 23.52 11.66
C ARG A 130 -10.11 23.22 11.38
N GLU A 131 -9.21 23.91 12.07
CA GLU A 131 -7.78 23.76 11.85
C GLU A 131 -7.07 23.26 13.09
N LEU A 132 -6.29 22.19 12.94
CA LEU A 132 -5.20 21.90 13.86
C LEU A 132 -4.05 22.83 13.47
N THR A 133 -3.74 23.81 14.31
CA THR A 133 -2.60 24.71 14.09
C THR A 133 -1.29 23.93 14.01
N PRO A 134 -0.24 24.49 13.35
CA PRO A 134 1.04 23.81 13.21
C PRO A 134 1.56 23.30 14.55
N ARG A 135 1.81 21.99 14.65
CA ARG A 135 2.25 21.34 15.87
C ARG A 135 3.45 20.44 15.62
N THR A 136 4.53 20.65 16.38
CA THR A 136 5.65 19.70 16.46
C THR A 136 5.20 18.45 17.23
N VAL A 137 5.52 17.28 16.70
CA VAL A 137 5.04 15.97 17.17
C VAL A 137 6.18 14.96 17.14
N ARG A 138 5.94 13.74 17.63
CA ARG A 138 6.92 12.66 17.47
C ARG A 138 7.06 12.30 15.99
N PRO A 139 8.20 11.76 15.55
CA PRO A 139 8.40 11.35 14.17
C PRO A 139 7.30 10.40 13.67
N PHE A 140 6.86 10.61 12.43
CA PHE A 140 5.88 9.76 11.75
C PHE A 140 6.14 9.76 10.24
N SER A 141 5.53 8.82 9.51
CA SER A 141 5.63 8.76 8.04
C SER A 141 4.31 8.54 7.32
N LEU A 142 3.25 8.19 8.06
CA LEU A 142 1.91 8.02 7.53
C LEU A 142 0.92 8.76 8.43
N VAL A 143 -0.11 9.35 7.83
CA VAL A 143 -1.11 10.12 8.55
C VAL A 143 -2.52 9.91 8.02
N GLY A 144 -3.49 9.73 8.91
CA GLY A 144 -4.90 9.61 8.56
C GLY A 144 -5.80 10.24 9.62
N VAL A 145 -7.10 10.35 9.33
CA VAL A 145 -8.10 10.87 10.26
C VAL A 145 -9.08 9.75 10.58
N VAL A 146 -9.37 9.53 11.87
CA VAL A 146 -10.32 8.51 12.34
C VAL A 146 -11.35 9.11 13.29
N TRP A 147 -12.48 8.42 13.45
CA TRP A 147 -13.58 8.81 14.33
C TRP A 147 -14.30 7.58 14.89
N ASP A 148 -15.19 7.77 15.86
CA ASP A 148 -15.65 6.66 16.70
C ASP A 148 -16.62 5.70 15.98
N ASP A 149 -17.57 6.24 15.21
CA ASP A 149 -18.60 5.44 14.54
C ASP A 149 -18.35 5.32 13.02
N ALA A 150 -17.97 4.13 12.56
CA ALA A 150 -17.75 3.83 11.15
C ALA A 150 -18.97 4.04 10.25
N ALA A 151 -20.20 4.02 10.79
CA ALA A 151 -21.41 4.24 10.02
C ALA A 151 -21.63 5.72 9.67
N VAL A 152 -20.95 6.64 10.36
CA VAL A 152 -21.07 8.09 10.14
C VAL A 152 -19.99 8.55 9.16
N PRO A 153 -20.33 9.07 7.97
CA PRO A 153 -19.32 9.53 7.02
C PRO A 153 -18.69 10.86 7.45
N LEU A 154 -17.37 11.01 7.24
CA LEU A 154 -16.71 12.30 7.29
C LEU A 154 -17.01 13.09 6.01
N ARG A 155 -17.98 14.01 6.07
CA ARG A 155 -18.34 14.87 4.93
C ARG A 155 -17.46 16.11 4.87
N GLY A 156 -16.96 16.41 3.68
CA GLY A 156 -16.18 17.62 3.41
C GLY A 156 -14.80 17.28 2.87
N ARG A 157 -13.89 18.23 2.97
CA ARG A 157 -12.51 18.11 2.51
C ARG A 157 -11.55 18.13 3.69
N ALA A 158 -10.76 17.08 3.82
CA ALA A 158 -9.64 17.05 4.76
C ALA A 158 -8.34 17.32 4.02
N GLN A 159 -7.55 18.27 4.52
CA GLN A 159 -6.25 18.57 3.96
C GLN A 159 -5.18 18.63 5.03
N ILE A 160 -4.00 18.14 4.68
CA ILE A 160 -2.87 18.09 5.58
C ILE A 160 -1.62 18.67 4.95
N ARG A 161 -0.75 19.23 5.77
CA ARG A 161 0.65 19.46 5.43
C ARG A 161 1.53 19.03 6.58
N THR A 162 2.74 18.60 6.26
CA THR A 162 3.71 18.12 7.24
C THR A 162 5.03 18.83 7.08
N ARG A 163 5.83 18.84 8.15
CA ARG A 163 7.20 19.32 8.11
C ARG A 163 8.16 18.15 8.02
N ALA A 164 9.00 18.13 7.00
CA ALA A 164 9.98 17.07 6.82
C ALA A 164 11.03 17.12 7.92
N ARG A 165 11.28 15.96 8.54
CA ARG A 165 12.12 15.83 9.74
C ARG A 165 13.52 16.41 9.50
N GLY A 166 13.97 17.28 10.41
CA GLY A 166 15.31 17.88 10.37
C GLY A 166 15.55 18.93 9.29
N SER A 167 14.59 19.18 8.39
CA SER A 167 14.74 20.19 7.33
C SER A 167 14.14 21.56 7.67
N GLY A 168 13.14 21.59 8.56
CA GLY A 168 12.32 22.77 8.80
C GLY A 168 11.29 23.08 7.71
N LEU A 169 11.32 22.37 6.57
CA LEU A 169 10.50 22.64 5.38
C LEU A 169 9.11 22.01 5.50
N TRP A 170 8.08 22.82 5.23
CA TRP A 170 6.69 22.36 5.16
C TRP A 170 6.31 21.96 3.74
N SER A 171 5.55 20.88 3.60
CA SER A 171 4.89 20.55 2.35
C SER A 171 3.83 21.59 1.97
N GLY A 172 3.41 21.58 0.69
CA GLY A 172 2.12 22.13 0.30
C GLY A 172 0.96 21.38 0.98
N TRP A 173 -0.24 21.95 0.90
CA TRP A 173 -1.47 21.27 1.34
C TRP A 173 -1.80 20.10 0.42
N GLN A 174 -2.03 18.94 1.01
CA GLN A 174 -2.37 17.69 0.32
C GLN A 174 -3.76 17.22 0.77
N ASP A 175 -4.53 16.69 -0.17
CA ASP A 175 -5.84 16.11 0.12
C ASP A 175 -5.69 14.73 0.75
N ILE A 176 -6.51 14.47 1.76
CA ILE A 176 -6.73 13.13 2.32
C ILE A 176 -8.11 12.68 1.83
N GLN A 177 -8.17 11.50 1.23
CA GLN A 177 -9.44 10.93 0.75
C GLN A 177 -10.31 10.54 1.95
N THR A 178 -11.42 11.26 2.11
CA THR A 178 -12.27 11.20 3.32
C THR A 178 -13.26 10.03 3.33
N ASP A 179 -13.39 9.35 2.20
CA ASP A 179 -14.37 8.28 2.03
C ASP A 179 -13.88 7.02 2.76
N SER A 180 -14.67 6.54 3.73
CA SER A 180 -14.40 5.33 4.52
C SER A 180 -14.89 4.10 3.76
N ASP A 181 -14.29 3.85 2.60
CA ASP A 181 -14.80 2.89 1.61
C ASP A 181 -14.32 1.47 1.85
N ASP A 182 -13.11 1.33 2.36
CA ASP A 182 -12.58 0.08 2.85
C ASP A 182 -13.07 -0.11 4.28
N ALA A 183 -13.81 -1.19 4.55
CA ALA A 183 -14.28 -1.51 5.89
C ALA A 183 -14.62 -3.00 6.02
N PRO A 184 -14.58 -3.53 7.25
CA PRO A 184 -15.16 -4.83 7.55
C PRO A 184 -16.66 -4.87 7.28
N ASP A 185 -17.16 -6.03 6.85
CA ASP A 185 -18.60 -6.22 6.66
C ASP A 185 -19.38 -6.07 7.99
N LEU A 186 -20.51 -5.36 7.94
CA LEU A 186 -21.34 -5.11 9.11
C LEU A 186 -21.81 -6.43 9.73
N GLY A 187 -21.54 -6.61 11.03
CA GLY A 187 -21.93 -7.81 11.78
C GLY A 187 -21.11 -9.08 11.46
N ALA A 188 -20.04 -9.00 10.66
CA ALA A 188 -19.18 -10.14 10.36
C ALA A 188 -18.24 -10.54 11.53
N GLY A 189 -18.45 -9.99 12.73
CA GLY A 189 -17.59 -10.25 13.89
C GLY A 189 -16.15 -9.76 13.68
N GLU A 190 -15.95 -8.76 12.83
CA GLU A 190 -14.62 -8.27 12.45
C GLU A 190 -14.01 -7.23 13.44
N GLY A 191 -14.65 -6.97 14.58
CA GLY A 191 -14.14 -6.04 15.58
C GLY A 191 -13.29 -6.75 16.64
N ARG A 192 -12.15 -6.13 17.01
CA ARG A 192 -11.30 -6.52 18.16
C ARG A 192 -12.01 -6.27 19.50
N GLY A 193 -13.17 -6.87 19.75
CA GLY A 193 -14.02 -6.60 20.92
C GLY A 193 -14.56 -5.15 21.03
N ALA A 194 -13.99 -4.21 20.27
CA ALA A 194 -14.42 -2.84 20.09
C ALA A 194 -14.99 -2.66 18.67
N ALA A 195 -15.97 -1.79 18.53
CA ALA A 195 -16.53 -1.43 17.23
C ALA A 195 -15.44 -0.87 16.30
N ALA A 196 -15.54 -1.21 15.01
CA ALA A 196 -14.68 -0.64 13.98
C ALA A 196 -14.89 0.89 13.95
N ARG A 197 -13.78 1.62 13.76
CA ARG A 197 -13.81 3.08 13.62
C ARG A 197 -13.91 3.46 12.15
N GLY A 198 -14.55 4.59 11.90
CA GLY A 198 -14.49 5.20 10.58
C GLY A 198 -13.13 5.84 10.38
N SER A 199 -12.62 5.76 9.15
CA SER A 199 -11.27 6.22 8.85
C SER A 199 -11.16 6.70 7.41
N THR A 200 -10.34 7.72 7.19
CA THR A 200 -9.91 8.12 5.85
C THR A 200 -8.89 7.12 5.31
N ALA A 201 -8.70 7.09 3.99
CA ALA A 201 -7.49 6.48 3.44
C ALA A 201 -6.27 7.31 3.90
N PRO A 202 -5.23 6.69 4.49
CA PRO A 202 -4.12 7.44 5.07
C PRO A 202 -3.12 7.88 3.99
N LEU A 203 -2.42 8.99 4.22
CA LEU A 203 -1.43 9.57 3.32
C LEU A 203 0.00 9.22 3.77
N TRP A 204 0.85 8.77 2.84
CA TRP A 204 2.29 8.65 3.05
C TRP A 204 2.95 10.02 2.87
N VAL A 205 3.63 10.49 3.91
CA VAL A 205 4.24 11.82 3.97
C VAL A 205 5.76 11.77 4.09
N GLY A 206 6.34 10.57 4.16
CA GLY A 206 7.75 10.37 4.48
C GLY A 206 8.10 10.89 5.89
N ALA A 207 9.38 10.82 6.26
CA ALA A 207 9.84 11.20 7.59
C ALA A 207 9.46 12.65 7.95
N SER A 208 8.51 12.80 8.86
CA SER A 208 7.92 14.09 9.27
C SER A 208 7.96 14.26 10.79
N ASP A 209 8.07 15.51 11.27
CA ASP A 209 8.11 15.85 12.71
C ASP A 209 7.16 16.99 13.13
N ALA A 210 6.37 17.52 12.19
CA ALA A 210 5.29 18.43 12.48
C ALA A 210 4.12 18.23 11.52
N VAL A 211 2.93 18.64 11.94
CA VAL A 211 1.70 18.47 11.18
C VAL A 211 0.77 19.68 11.34
N GLN A 212 0.00 19.95 10.29
CA GLN A 212 -1.12 20.87 10.30
C GLN A 212 -2.26 20.24 9.50
N LEU A 213 -3.48 20.30 10.03
CA LEU A 213 -4.69 19.78 9.39
C LEU A 213 -5.69 20.92 9.23
N ARG A 214 -6.41 20.95 8.11
CA ARG A 214 -7.64 21.72 7.98
C ARG A 214 -8.77 20.84 7.47
N LEU A 215 -9.93 20.98 8.09
CA LEU A 215 -11.18 20.34 7.69
C LEU A 215 -12.14 21.40 7.19
N THR A 216 -12.54 21.30 5.92
CA THR A 216 -13.52 22.20 5.30
C THR A 216 -14.84 21.44 5.11
N PRO A 217 -15.94 21.89 5.72
CA PRO A 217 -17.29 21.35 5.49
C PRO A 217 -17.67 21.25 4.01
N ALA A 218 -18.50 20.26 3.65
CA ALA A 218 -18.99 20.10 2.28
C ALA A 218 -19.95 21.21 1.83
N ASP A 219 -20.74 21.77 2.75
CA ASP A 219 -21.62 22.91 2.51
C ASP A 219 -21.28 24.00 3.54
N PRO A 220 -20.68 25.13 3.11
CA PRO A 220 -20.36 26.24 4.00
C PRO A 220 -21.56 27.14 4.32
N HIS A 221 -22.71 26.95 3.66
CA HIS A 221 -23.90 27.80 3.74
C HIS A 221 -25.11 27.13 4.43
N ARG A 222 -25.14 25.80 4.54
CA ARG A 222 -26.07 25.09 5.44
C ARG A 222 -25.47 24.93 6.84
N ALA A 223 -26.35 24.68 7.82
CA ALA A 223 -26.04 24.40 9.22
C ALA A 223 -24.72 23.63 9.37
N PRO A 224 -23.89 23.93 10.41
CA PRO A 224 -22.53 23.42 10.51
C PRO A 224 -22.51 21.92 10.24
N SER A 225 -21.76 21.49 9.21
CA SER A 225 -21.64 20.05 8.90
C SER A 225 -21.26 19.35 10.19
N VAL A 226 -22.18 18.54 10.73
CA VAL A 226 -21.93 17.83 11.98
C VAL A 226 -20.80 16.87 11.69
N LEU A 227 -19.65 17.15 12.29
CA LEU A 227 -18.48 16.30 12.17
C LEU A 227 -18.69 15.05 13.03
N PRO A 228 -18.18 13.89 12.60
CA PRO A 228 -18.24 12.68 13.42
C PRO A 228 -17.64 12.88 14.82
N HIS A 229 -18.26 12.26 15.82
CA HIS A 229 -17.75 12.27 17.19
C HIS A 229 -16.40 11.55 17.29
N GLY A 230 -15.54 12.01 18.20
CA GLY A 230 -14.25 11.37 18.46
C GLY A 230 -13.19 11.56 17.37
N LEU A 231 -13.38 12.54 16.48
CA LEU A 231 -12.40 12.88 15.45
C LEU A 231 -11.00 13.09 16.03
N ARG A 232 -10.04 12.39 15.44
CA ARG A 232 -8.63 12.43 15.83
C ARG A 232 -7.74 12.23 14.61
N LEU A 233 -6.58 12.87 14.64
CA LEU A 233 -5.51 12.66 13.68
C LEU A 233 -4.61 11.55 14.19
N GLU A 234 -4.32 10.58 13.33
CA GLU A 234 -3.50 9.40 13.64
C GLU A 234 -2.18 9.53 12.88
N LEU A 235 -1.09 9.70 13.62
CA LEU A 235 0.26 9.80 13.09
C LEU A 235 0.97 8.47 13.33
N VAL A 236 1.35 7.79 12.25
CA VAL A 236 1.92 6.44 12.30
C VAL A 236 3.39 6.50 11.93
N ASP A 237 4.22 6.03 12.86
CA ASP A 237 5.58 5.62 12.58
C ASP A 237 5.55 4.14 12.16
N PRO A 238 5.98 3.78 10.94
CA PRO A 238 6.05 2.40 10.47
C PRO A 238 7.24 1.61 11.05
N GLY A 239 8.11 2.26 11.85
CA GLY A 239 9.37 1.71 12.31
C GLY A 239 10.50 1.90 11.30
N PRO A 240 11.66 1.26 11.49
CA PRO A 240 12.82 1.43 10.62
C PRO A 240 12.50 1.02 9.18
N GLU A 241 13.11 1.68 8.19
CA GLU A 241 12.84 1.40 6.77
C GLU A 241 13.22 -0.04 6.40
N THR A 242 14.41 -0.47 6.83
CA THR A 242 14.84 -1.87 6.77
C THR A 242 14.31 -2.58 8.02
N PRO A 243 13.25 -3.42 7.90
CA PRO A 243 12.77 -4.15 9.05
C PRO A 243 13.78 -5.23 9.44
N ALA A 244 13.87 -5.54 10.73
CA ALA A 244 14.42 -6.83 11.13
C ALA A 244 13.52 -7.92 10.52
N VAL A 245 14.10 -8.81 9.72
CA VAL A 245 13.37 -9.96 9.18
C VAL A 245 12.81 -10.73 10.36
N ARG A 246 11.48 -10.79 10.45
CA ARG A 246 10.80 -11.57 11.46
C ARG A 246 10.58 -12.94 10.86
N GLY A 247 11.43 -13.90 11.23
CA GLY A 247 11.30 -15.28 10.79
C GLY A 247 9.98 -15.92 11.25
N GLY A 248 9.84 -17.23 11.06
CA GLY A 248 8.59 -17.94 11.37
C GLY A 248 8.18 -17.90 12.85
N GLY A 249 9.03 -17.42 13.76
CA GLY A 249 8.75 -17.40 15.20
C GLY A 249 8.68 -18.80 15.83
N PRO A 250 8.65 -18.90 17.17
CA PRO A 250 8.43 -20.16 17.87
C PRO A 250 7.05 -20.76 17.57
N PRO A 251 6.87 -22.09 17.67
CA PRO A 251 5.56 -22.73 17.61
C PRO A 251 4.55 -22.07 18.57
N GLY A 252 3.32 -21.88 18.09
CA GLY A 252 2.24 -21.27 18.88
C GLY A 252 2.20 -19.74 18.86
N THR A 253 3.15 -19.06 18.21
CA THR A 253 3.06 -17.59 18.04
C THR A 253 2.26 -17.19 16.80
N PRO A 254 1.75 -15.94 16.74
CA PRO A 254 1.10 -15.39 15.54
C PRO A 254 2.01 -15.43 14.29
N GLU A 255 3.32 -15.27 14.46
CA GLU A 255 4.33 -15.43 13.39
C GLU A 255 4.32 -16.85 12.83
N ALA A 256 4.31 -17.87 13.69
CA ALA A 256 4.30 -19.25 13.26
C ALA A 256 2.99 -19.60 12.56
N ALA A 257 1.86 -19.11 13.07
CA ALA A 257 0.56 -19.29 12.42
C ALA A 257 0.50 -18.64 11.02
N SER A 258 1.01 -17.41 10.88
CA SER A 258 1.05 -16.72 9.58
C SER A 258 1.96 -17.46 8.60
N SER A 259 3.14 -17.90 9.05
CA SER A 259 4.07 -18.62 8.20
C SER A 259 3.56 -20.01 7.81
N ALA A 260 2.95 -20.74 8.75
CA ALA A 260 2.42 -22.08 8.50
C ALA A 260 1.27 -22.07 7.49
N ALA A 261 0.52 -20.97 7.38
CA ALA A 261 -0.51 -20.84 6.36
C ALA A 261 0.05 -20.84 4.92
N ASN A 262 1.35 -20.54 4.76
CA ASN A 262 2.07 -20.58 3.49
C ASN A 262 2.89 -21.87 3.29
N ALA A 263 2.81 -22.84 4.21
CA ALA A 263 3.61 -24.08 4.17
C ALA A 263 3.50 -24.88 2.85
N PRO A 264 2.36 -24.92 2.13
CA PRO A 264 2.30 -25.58 0.82
C PRO A 264 3.15 -24.89 -0.27
N LEU A 265 3.54 -23.64 -0.06
CA LEU A 265 4.13 -22.78 -1.08
C LEU A 265 5.57 -22.36 -0.79
N ALA A 266 5.96 -22.31 0.49
CA ALA A 266 7.28 -21.92 0.94
C ALA A 266 7.60 -22.48 2.34
N PRO A 267 8.88 -22.68 2.71
CA PRO A 267 9.30 -23.09 4.04
C PRO A 267 8.87 -22.10 5.14
N ALA A 268 8.80 -22.59 6.38
CA ALA A 268 8.52 -21.74 7.53
C ALA A 268 9.56 -20.61 7.67
N GLY A 269 9.08 -19.39 7.91
CA GLY A 269 9.90 -18.19 8.02
C GLY A 269 10.42 -17.62 6.70
N ALA A 270 10.06 -18.19 5.54
CA ALA A 270 10.48 -17.66 4.26
C ALA A 270 10.01 -16.22 4.08
N THR A 271 10.91 -15.34 3.65
CA THR A 271 10.63 -13.91 3.35
C THR A 271 9.93 -13.72 2.02
N GLU A 272 9.92 -14.75 1.18
CA GLU A 272 9.24 -14.76 -0.10
C GLU A 272 8.71 -16.15 -0.43
N ILE A 273 7.62 -16.17 -1.16
CA ILE A 273 7.16 -17.32 -1.92
C ILE A 273 7.74 -17.17 -3.33
N PRO A 274 8.57 -18.13 -3.79
CA PRO A 274 9.22 -18.02 -5.09
C PRO A 274 8.20 -18.08 -6.22
N ALA A 275 8.52 -17.44 -7.35
CA ALA A 275 7.71 -17.63 -8.56
C ALA A 275 7.74 -19.10 -8.98
N ALA A 276 6.66 -19.58 -9.58
CA ALA A 276 6.60 -20.87 -10.24
C ALA A 276 6.11 -20.65 -11.67
N ASP A 277 6.61 -21.42 -12.63
CA ASP A 277 6.06 -21.40 -13.98
C ASP A 277 4.63 -21.97 -13.99
N GLN A 278 3.98 -21.89 -15.15
CA GLN A 278 2.60 -22.33 -15.28
C GLN A 278 2.44 -23.84 -15.08
N ALA A 279 3.41 -24.66 -15.51
CA ALA A 279 3.34 -26.11 -15.39
C ALA A 279 3.51 -26.57 -13.94
N ALA A 280 4.45 -25.97 -13.20
CA ALA A 280 4.62 -26.22 -11.77
C ALA A 280 3.38 -25.76 -10.98
N THR A 281 2.85 -24.57 -11.29
CA THR A 281 1.62 -24.06 -10.66
C THR A 281 0.43 -24.97 -10.91
N GLN A 282 0.36 -25.55 -12.12
CA GLN A 282 -0.66 -26.50 -12.51
C GLN A 282 -0.59 -27.78 -11.69
N ALA A 283 0.62 -28.32 -11.51
CA ALA A 283 0.86 -29.49 -10.69
C ALA A 283 0.45 -29.26 -9.23
N ASP A 284 0.80 -28.09 -8.65
CA ASP A 284 0.42 -27.72 -7.28
C ASP A 284 -1.10 -27.75 -7.07
N VAL A 285 -1.86 -27.19 -8.01
CA VAL A 285 -3.33 -27.19 -7.95
C VAL A 285 -3.91 -28.59 -8.10
N SER A 286 -3.35 -29.41 -9.00
CA SER A 286 -3.79 -30.80 -9.19
C SER A 286 -3.58 -31.64 -7.93
N VAL A 287 -2.43 -31.50 -7.27
CA VAL A 287 -2.14 -32.19 -5.99
C VAL A 287 -3.07 -31.71 -4.87
N ALA A 288 -3.42 -30.42 -4.86
CA ALA A 288 -4.33 -29.84 -3.86
C ALA A 288 -5.82 -30.20 -4.06
N GLY A 289 -6.16 -31.04 -5.05
CA GLY A 289 -7.55 -31.39 -5.36
C GLY A 289 -8.32 -30.24 -6.02
N GLY A 290 -7.67 -29.55 -6.96
CA GLY A 290 -8.24 -28.43 -7.73
C GLY A 290 -9.53 -28.76 -8.51
N PRO A 291 -10.06 -27.81 -9.31
CA PRO A 291 -11.37 -27.92 -9.93
C PRO A 291 -11.58 -29.26 -10.67
N ALA A 292 -12.64 -29.98 -10.33
CA ALA A 292 -12.93 -31.29 -10.89
C ALA A 292 -13.38 -31.19 -12.36
N GLY A 293 -12.70 -31.92 -13.25
CA GLY A 293 -13.10 -32.15 -14.64
C GLY A 293 -12.84 -30.96 -15.59
N GLY A 294 -11.65 -30.93 -16.20
CA GLY A 294 -11.31 -30.01 -17.30
C GLY A 294 -9.82 -29.65 -17.37
N ALA A 295 -9.41 -28.98 -18.45
CA ALA A 295 -8.09 -28.33 -18.50
C ALA A 295 -8.07 -27.21 -17.45
N VAL A 296 -7.09 -27.23 -16.56
CA VAL A 296 -6.98 -26.23 -15.51
C VAL A 296 -6.35 -24.97 -16.11
N HIS A 297 -7.12 -23.89 -16.10
CA HIS A 297 -6.70 -22.60 -16.59
C HIS A 297 -6.21 -21.73 -15.43
N ILE A 298 -4.92 -21.86 -15.13
CA ILE A 298 -4.24 -21.08 -14.08
C ILE A 298 -3.01 -20.39 -14.65
N GLY A 299 -2.75 -19.16 -14.21
CA GLY A 299 -1.51 -18.45 -14.55
C GLY A 299 -0.35 -18.84 -13.65
N ALA A 300 0.87 -18.68 -14.15
CA ALA A 300 2.10 -18.86 -13.38
C ALA A 300 2.04 -18.10 -12.04
N ARG A 301 2.36 -18.78 -10.93
CA ARG A 301 2.42 -18.16 -9.61
C ARG A 301 3.50 -17.08 -9.60
N PRO A 302 3.15 -15.80 -9.35
CA PRO A 302 4.15 -14.76 -9.24
C PRO A 302 4.99 -14.93 -7.96
N ARG A 303 6.18 -14.32 -7.91
CA ARG A 303 6.91 -14.16 -6.67
C ARG A 303 6.12 -13.23 -5.74
N ILE A 304 5.99 -13.61 -4.47
CA ILE A 304 5.23 -12.85 -3.45
C ILE A 304 6.14 -12.63 -2.24
N VAL A 305 6.33 -11.38 -1.83
CA VAL A 305 6.99 -11.05 -0.56
C VAL A 305 6.02 -11.39 0.56
N THR A 306 6.43 -12.26 1.47
CA THR A 306 5.58 -12.71 2.58
C THR A 306 5.49 -11.62 3.66
N ARG A 307 4.57 -11.82 4.60
CA ARG A 307 4.47 -11.00 5.81
C ARG A 307 5.79 -10.91 6.60
N ALA A 308 6.51 -12.02 6.72
CA ALA A 308 7.86 -12.05 7.28
C ALA A 308 8.83 -11.16 6.47
N GLY A 309 8.76 -11.21 5.14
CA GLY A 309 9.64 -10.47 4.25
C GLY A 309 9.46 -8.95 4.28
N TRP A 310 8.23 -8.44 4.41
CA TRP A 310 7.99 -7.01 4.56
C TRP A 310 8.01 -6.53 6.03
N GLY A 311 8.24 -7.44 6.98
CA GLY A 311 8.43 -7.12 8.39
C GLY A 311 7.14 -6.90 9.17
N ALA A 312 6.09 -7.67 8.87
CA ALA A 312 4.83 -7.64 9.58
C ALA A 312 5.00 -7.94 11.08
N ASP A 313 4.40 -7.13 11.93
CA ASP A 313 4.26 -7.45 13.35
C ASP A 313 2.96 -8.24 13.57
N GLU A 314 3.06 -9.58 13.59
CA GLU A 314 1.88 -10.44 13.70
C GLU A 314 1.13 -10.30 15.02
N ARG A 315 1.75 -9.73 16.05
CA ARG A 315 1.10 -9.40 17.32
C ARG A 315 0.07 -8.27 17.20
N LEU A 316 0.08 -7.53 16.09
CA LEU A 316 -0.93 -6.50 15.82
C LEU A 316 -2.25 -7.12 15.41
N ARG A 317 -2.27 -8.16 14.56
CA ARG A 317 -3.52 -8.75 14.07
C ARG A 317 -4.22 -9.59 15.15
N GLU A 318 -5.43 -10.04 14.85
CA GLU A 318 -6.05 -11.13 15.58
C GLU A 318 -5.49 -12.48 15.16
N ASP A 319 -5.54 -13.45 16.08
CA ASP A 319 -4.91 -14.76 15.90
C ASP A 319 -5.60 -15.63 14.84
N ARG A 320 -6.94 -15.55 14.75
CA ARG A 320 -7.76 -16.46 13.92
C ARG A 320 -7.94 -15.95 12.50
N PHE A 321 -7.73 -16.84 11.53
CA PHE A 321 -8.11 -16.62 10.13
C PHE A 321 -9.60 -16.94 9.93
N VAL A 322 -10.26 -16.15 9.09
CA VAL A 322 -11.62 -16.44 8.62
C VAL A 322 -11.56 -16.71 7.13
N TYR A 323 -12.05 -17.88 6.73
CA TYR A 323 -12.07 -18.28 5.33
C TYR A 323 -13.49 -18.24 4.78
N THR A 324 -13.57 -17.83 3.53
CA THR A 324 -14.76 -17.94 2.69
C THR A 324 -14.65 -19.24 1.87
N HIS A 325 -15.70 -19.61 1.13
CA HIS A 325 -15.69 -20.86 0.36
C HIS A 325 -14.70 -20.84 -0.81
N ALA A 326 -14.80 -19.83 -1.69
CA ALA A 326 -13.96 -19.71 -2.87
C ALA A 326 -13.85 -18.24 -3.30
N VAL A 327 -12.72 -17.88 -3.93
CA VAL A 327 -12.56 -16.57 -4.58
C VAL A 327 -13.23 -16.61 -5.93
N ARG A 328 -14.31 -15.84 -6.08
CA ARG A 328 -15.10 -15.72 -7.31
C ARG A 328 -14.86 -14.40 -8.03
N ALA A 329 -14.34 -13.41 -7.32
CA ALA A 329 -14.00 -12.10 -7.86
C ALA A 329 -12.75 -11.52 -7.21
N VAL A 330 -12.08 -10.63 -7.94
CA VAL A 330 -11.03 -9.75 -7.46
C VAL A 330 -11.57 -8.33 -7.48
N PHE A 331 -11.47 -7.63 -6.34
CA PHE A 331 -11.70 -6.18 -6.29
C PHE A 331 -10.35 -5.47 -6.32
N VAL A 332 -10.18 -4.60 -7.32
CA VAL A 332 -8.97 -3.80 -7.50
C VAL A 332 -9.13 -2.48 -6.78
N HIS A 333 -8.11 -2.15 -6.01
CA HIS A 333 -8.01 -0.97 -5.17
C HIS A 333 -6.78 -0.13 -5.51
N HIS A 334 -6.83 1.13 -5.13
CA HIS A 334 -5.64 1.88 -4.80
C HIS A 334 -5.54 2.02 -3.28
N SER A 335 -4.36 2.29 -2.72
CA SER A 335 -4.25 2.58 -1.29
C SER A 335 -4.59 4.04 -0.96
N ALA A 336 -4.65 4.90 -1.96
CA ALA A 336 -4.77 6.36 -1.86
C ALA A 336 -3.67 7.04 -1.01
N THR A 337 -2.55 6.36 -0.76
CA THR A 337 -1.45 6.83 0.08
C THR A 337 -0.57 7.91 -0.56
N GLY A 338 -0.85 8.34 -1.78
CA GLY A 338 0.06 9.15 -2.57
C GLY A 338 1.19 8.33 -3.21
N ASN A 339 1.95 8.97 -4.11
CA ASN A 339 2.89 8.31 -5.03
C ASN A 339 4.37 8.64 -4.78
N ASN A 340 4.68 9.39 -3.71
CA ASN A 340 6.01 9.94 -3.41
C ASN A 340 6.95 8.96 -2.69
N TYR A 341 6.48 7.77 -2.28
CA TYR A 341 7.34 6.74 -1.69
C TYR A 341 8.31 6.15 -2.74
N THR A 342 9.51 5.73 -2.35
CA THR A 342 10.42 4.95 -3.20
C THR A 342 10.08 3.45 -3.13
N CYS A 343 10.47 2.64 -4.11
CA CYS A 343 10.16 1.19 -4.04
C CYS A 343 10.80 0.51 -2.82
N ALA A 344 11.96 0.98 -2.36
CA ALA A 344 12.57 0.51 -1.11
C ALA A 344 11.73 0.84 0.14
N GLN A 345 10.90 1.89 0.08
CA GLN A 345 9.97 2.28 1.15
C GLN A 345 8.63 1.52 1.09
N ALA A 346 8.36 0.72 0.05
CA ALA A 346 7.09 0.01 -0.06
C ALA A 346 6.77 -0.87 1.18
N PRO A 347 7.73 -1.65 1.75
CA PRO A 347 7.50 -2.35 3.01
C PRO A 347 7.11 -1.42 4.17
N SER A 348 7.70 -0.23 4.26
CA SER A 348 7.36 0.77 5.29
C SER A 348 5.94 1.33 5.11
N VAL A 349 5.54 1.59 3.86
CA VAL A 349 4.17 2.00 3.53
C VAL A 349 3.18 0.92 3.97
N ILE A 350 3.47 -0.35 3.66
CA ILE A 350 2.62 -1.49 4.02
C ILE A 350 2.53 -1.65 5.55
N ARG A 351 3.65 -1.56 6.27
CA ARG A 351 3.64 -1.59 7.76
C ARG A 351 2.82 -0.44 8.35
N GLY A 352 2.92 0.76 7.75
CA GLY A 352 2.10 1.90 8.11
C GLY A 352 0.61 1.63 7.92
N LEU A 353 0.20 1.15 6.74
CA LEU A 353 -1.18 0.77 6.43
C LEU A 353 -1.70 -0.31 7.37
N TYR A 354 -0.93 -1.36 7.60
CA TYR A 354 -1.27 -2.44 8.51
C TYR A 354 -1.53 -1.93 9.93
N ARG A 355 -0.61 -1.11 10.46
CA ARG A 355 -0.77 -0.50 11.79
C ARG A 355 -1.97 0.44 11.83
N TYR A 356 -2.20 1.25 10.80
CA TYR A 356 -3.35 2.14 10.73
C TYR A 356 -4.67 1.36 10.77
N HIS A 357 -4.84 0.35 9.91
CA HIS A 357 -6.05 -0.48 9.89
C HIS A 357 -6.30 -1.14 11.24
N VAL A 358 -5.27 -1.71 11.88
CA VAL A 358 -5.44 -2.44 13.14
C VAL A 358 -5.56 -1.53 14.36
N ARG A 359 -4.65 -0.56 14.53
CA ARG A 359 -4.55 0.23 15.76
C ARG A 359 -5.39 1.49 15.71
N SER A 360 -5.61 2.06 14.54
CA SER A 360 -6.38 3.29 14.38
C SER A 360 -7.82 2.98 13.96
N SER A 361 -8.03 2.12 12.96
CA SER A 361 -9.38 1.74 12.48
C SER A 361 -10.02 0.54 13.22
N HIS A 362 -9.26 -0.14 14.08
CA HIS A 362 -9.68 -1.30 14.88
C HIS A 362 -10.05 -2.56 14.09
N TRP A 363 -9.47 -2.75 12.91
CA TRP A 363 -9.67 -3.96 12.10
C TRP A 363 -8.82 -5.12 12.61
N ARG A 364 -9.18 -6.33 12.17
CA ARG A 364 -8.51 -7.57 12.61
C ARG A 364 -7.09 -7.71 12.06
N ASP A 365 -6.84 -7.16 10.89
CA ASP A 365 -5.57 -7.18 10.15
C ASP A 365 -5.65 -6.10 9.04
N ILE A 366 -4.65 -6.02 8.16
CA ILE A 366 -4.72 -5.21 6.95
C ILE A 366 -5.91 -5.65 6.07
N GLY A 367 -6.69 -4.69 5.55
CA GLY A 367 -7.95 -4.99 4.84
C GLY A 367 -7.78 -5.71 3.50
N TYR A 368 -6.68 -5.47 2.78
CA TYR A 368 -6.42 -6.06 1.47
C TYR A 368 -5.76 -7.44 1.58
N ASN A 369 -6.10 -8.37 0.69
CA ASN A 369 -5.45 -9.69 0.62
C ASN A 369 -4.05 -9.59 0.03
N PHE A 370 -3.84 -8.69 -0.93
CA PHE A 370 -2.54 -8.43 -1.54
C PHE A 370 -2.33 -6.94 -1.78
N LEU A 371 -1.05 -6.54 -1.82
CA LEU A 371 -0.64 -5.19 -2.21
C LEU A 371 0.41 -5.27 -3.32
N ILE A 372 0.44 -4.27 -4.20
CA ILE A 372 1.38 -4.17 -5.32
C ILE A 372 2.01 -2.78 -5.31
N ASP A 373 3.34 -2.70 -5.26
CA ASP A 373 4.03 -1.41 -5.35
C ASP A 373 4.20 -0.93 -6.80
N LYS A 374 4.62 0.33 -6.98
CA LYS A 374 4.87 0.93 -8.29
C LYS A 374 6.02 0.29 -9.07
N CYS A 375 6.81 -0.58 -8.45
CA CYS A 375 7.84 -1.38 -9.13
C CYS A 375 7.31 -2.77 -9.56
N GLY A 376 6.05 -3.11 -9.23
CA GLY A 376 5.45 -4.40 -9.58
C GLY A 376 5.75 -5.52 -8.57
N THR A 377 6.32 -5.19 -7.40
CA THR A 377 6.49 -6.19 -6.33
C THR A 377 5.14 -6.51 -5.72
N ILE A 378 4.83 -7.79 -5.58
CA ILE A 378 3.61 -8.28 -4.95
C ILE A 378 3.90 -8.65 -3.50
N TYR A 379 3.05 -8.19 -2.59
CA TYR A 379 3.16 -8.44 -1.15
C TYR A 379 1.91 -9.17 -0.65
N GLU A 380 2.12 -10.14 0.23
CA GLU A 380 1.07 -10.74 1.02
C GLU A 380 0.46 -9.69 1.96
N GLY A 381 -0.85 -9.46 1.87
CA GLY A 381 -1.61 -8.60 2.77
C GLY A 381 -2.19 -9.41 3.92
N ARG A 382 -3.52 -9.62 3.93
CA ARG A 382 -4.28 -10.37 4.95
C ARG A 382 -3.67 -11.76 5.20
N ALA A 383 -3.29 -12.03 6.45
CA ALA A 383 -2.61 -13.27 6.83
C ALA A 383 -3.45 -14.52 6.54
N GLY A 384 -2.80 -15.59 6.07
CA GLY A 384 -3.42 -16.86 5.75
C GLY A 384 -4.08 -16.93 4.36
N GLY A 385 -4.02 -15.84 3.59
CA GLY A 385 -4.76 -15.67 2.36
C GLY A 385 -4.08 -16.01 1.05
N VAL A 386 -2.79 -16.37 1.03
CA VAL A 386 -2.05 -16.43 -0.24
C VAL A 386 -2.69 -17.45 -1.19
N ALA A 387 -2.77 -18.72 -0.78
CA ALA A 387 -3.43 -19.77 -1.56
C ALA A 387 -4.90 -20.02 -1.17
N LYS A 388 -5.43 -19.37 -0.12
CA LYS A 388 -6.77 -19.62 0.43
C LYS A 388 -7.68 -18.40 0.30
N ALA A 389 -8.99 -18.61 0.39
CA ALA A 389 -9.99 -17.56 0.26
C ALA A 389 -10.22 -16.83 1.61
N VAL A 390 -9.16 -16.26 2.20
CA VAL A 390 -9.29 -15.52 3.48
C VAL A 390 -10.16 -14.27 3.30
N LEU A 391 -11.08 -14.06 4.23
CA LEU A 391 -11.95 -12.89 4.27
C LEU A 391 -11.12 -11.62 4.53
N GLY A 392 -11.26 -10.63 3.64
CA GLY A 392 -10.66 -9.30 3.78
C GLY A 392 -11.62 -8.28 4.40
N ALA A 393 -11.18 -7.01 4.41
CA ALA A 393 -11.96 -5.85 4.85
C ALA A 393 -11.76 -4.67 3.87
N HIS A 394 -11.79 -4.97 2.58
CA HIS A 394 -11.42 -4.07 1.49
C HIS A 394 -12.63 -3.59 0.69
N THR A 395 -13.78 -4.26 0.74
CA THR A 395 -14.94 -3.87 -0.07
C THR A 395 -16.20 -4.17 0.70
N LEU A 396 -16.65 -3.20 1.49
CA LEU A 396 -17.84 -3.31 2.31
C LEU A 396 -19.03 -3.76 1.44
N GLY A 397 -19.63 -4.90 1.78
CA GLY A 397 -20.70 -5.52 1.00
C GLY A 397 -20.25 -6.70 0.15
N PHE A 398 -18.96 -6.80 -0.20
CA PHE A 398 -18.44 -7.84 -1.09
C PHE A 398 -17.10 -8.45 -0.62
N ASN A 399 -16.75 -8.29 0.66
CA ASN A 399 -15.58 -8.95 1.24
C ASN A 399 -15.68 -10.49 1.14
N ASN A 400 -16.89 -11.03 1.29
CA ASN A 400 -17.13 -12.47 1.18
C ASN A 400 -17.00 -12.99 -0.27
N GLY A 401 -16.23 -14.06 -0.47
CA GLY A 401 -16.06 -14.72 -1.76
C GLY A 401 -15.22 -13.92 -2.76
N SER A 402 -14.41 -12.97 -2.29
CA SER A 402 -13.54 -12.16 -3.14
C SER A 402 -12.12 -12.02 -2.60
N THR A 403 -11.26 -11.38 -3.37
CA THR A 403 -9.89 -10.99 -2.98
C THR A 403 -9.67 -9.53 -3.32
N GLY A 404 -9.23 -8.73 -2.36
CA GLY A 404 -8.82 -7.34 -2.55
C GLY A 404 -7.35 -7.24 -2.93
N ILE A 405 -7.05 -6.60 -4.05
CA ILE A 405 -5.68 -6.29 -4.48
C ILE A 405 -5.53 -4.77 -4.55
N ALA A 406 -4.69 -4.19 -3.68
CA ALA A 406 -4.42 -2.76 -3.65
C ALA A 406 -3.10 -2.40 -4.33
N LEU A 407 -3.15 -1.53 -5.34
CA LEU A 407 -1.94 -0.89 -5.84
C LEU A 407 -1.58 0.28 -4.92
N LEU A 408 -0.34 0.28 -4.41
CA LEU A 408 0.16 1.33 -3.54
C LEU A 408 0.32 2.63 -4.33
N GLY A 409 -0.57 3.58 -4.07
CA GLY A 409 -0.60 4.87 -4.75
C GLY A 409 -1.99 5.51 -4.81
N SER A 410 -2.05 6.67 -5.47
CA SER A 410 -3.28 7.40 -5.77
C SER A 410 -3.40 7.60 -7.28
N PHE A 411 -4.36 6.92 -7.90
CA PHE A 411 -4.51 6.87 -9.37
C PHE A 411 -5.71 7.65 -9.91
N GLY A 412 -6.14 8.70 -9.19
CA GLY A 412 -7.16 9.62 -9.68
C GLY A 412 -6.67 10.46 -10.85
N LYS A 413 -5.42 10.96 -10.77
CA LYS A 413 -4.78 11.84 -11.78
C LYS A 413 -3.40 11.36 -12.24
N ALA A 414 -2.77 10.44 -11.52
CA ALA A 414 -1.51 9.82 -11.92
C ALA A 414 -1.78 8.40 -12.44
N ALA A 415 -1.19 8.03 -13.57
CA ALA A 415 -1.34 6.69 -14.10
C ALA A 415 -0.55 5.68 -13.24
N PRO A 416 -1.08 4.46 -13.03
CA PRO A 416 -0.28 3.38 -12.44
C PRO A 416 0.90 3.04 -13.37
N SER A 417 1.98 2.54 -12.78
CA SER A 417 3.14 2.12 -13.58
C SER A 417 2.82 0.84 -14.35
N ARG A 418 3.44 0.66 -15.53
CA ARG A 418 3.30 -0.57 -16.31
C ARG A 418 3.68 -1.83 -15.52
N PRO A 419 4.77 -1.86 -14.72
CA PRO A 419 5.08 -3.00 -13.86
C PRO A 419 3.97 -3.34 -12.86
N ALA A 420 3.35 -2.34 -12.23
CA ALA A 420 2.27 -2.56 -11.27
C ALA A 420 1.02 -3.16 -11.93
N VAL A 421 0.61 -2.64 -13.09
CA VAL A 421 -0.55 -3.17 -13.84
C VAL A 421 -0.28 -4.59 -14.38
N GLN A 422 0.96 -4.87 -14.81
CA GLN A 422 1.34 -6.22 -15.23
C GLN A 422 1.33 -7.21 -14.06
N ALA A 423 1.86 -6.81 -12.91
CA ALA A 423 1.82 -7.60 -11.68
C ALA A 423 0.38 -7.88 -11.23
N LEU A 424 -0.51 -6.90 -11.33
CA LEU A 424 -1.95 -7.06 -11.08
C LEU A 424 -2.55 -8.15 -11.97
N GLY A 425 -2.29 -8.09 -13.29
CA GLY A 425 -2.79 -9.11 -14.23
C GLY A 425 -2.27 -10.51 -13.91
N ARG A 426 -0.97 -10.67 -13.61
CA ARG A 426 -0.37 -11.97 -13.24
C ARG A 426 -0.94 -12.52 -11.93
N LEU A 427 -1.06 -11.67 -10.92
CA LEU A 427 -1.60 -12.05 -9.61
C LEU A 427 -3.07 -12.44 -9.72
N ALA A 428 -3.88 -11.67 -10.42
CA ALA A 428 -5.29 -11.98 -10.64
C ALA A 428 -5.46 -13.30 -11.42
N ALA A 429 -4.67 -13.52 -12.47
CA ALA A 429 -4.68 -14.76 -13.25
C ALA A 429 -4.41 -15.99 -12.39
N TRP A 430 -3.37 -15.94 -11.56
CA TRP A 430 -3.02 -17.01 -10.64
C TRP A 430 -4.10 -17.22 -9.58
N LYS A 431 -4.50 -16.15 -8.88
CA LYS A 431 -5.45 -16.23 -7.75
C LYS A 431 -6.83 -16.74 -8.16
N LEU A 432 -7.36 -16.26 -9.29
CA LEU A 432 -8.63 -16.73 -9.86
C LEU A 432 -8.52 -18.13 -10.46
N GLY A 433 -7.32 -18.51 -10.92
CA GLY A 433 -7.07 -19.85 -11.45
C GLY A 433 -7.14 -20.95 -10.38
N LEU A 434 -6.86 -20.63 -9.11
CA LEU A 434 -7.05 -21.57 -7.98
C LEU A 434 -8.50 -22.08 -7.87
N SER A 435 -9.48 -21.29 -8.32
CA SER A 435 -10.90 -21.67 -8.39
C SER A 435 -11.39 -21.90 -9.82
N GLY A 436 -10.50 -21.88 -10.83
CA GLY A 436 -10.85 -22.05 -12.23
C GLY A 436 -11.65 -20.89 -12.85
N THR A 437 -11.70 -19.72 -12.20
CA THR A 437 -12.54 -18.59 -12.62
C THR A 437 -11.93 -17.85 -13.82
N ASP A 438 -12.70 -17.65 -14.91
CA ASP A 438 -12.28 -16.84 -16.07
C ASP A 438 -12.29 -15.33 -15.72
N PRO A 439 -11.15 -14.62 -15.82
CA PRO A 439 -11.03 -13.20 -15.50
C PRO A 439 -11.92 -12.25 -16.33
N ARG A 440 -12.36 -12.66 -17.53
CA ARG A 440 -13.21 -11.87 -18.42
C ARG A 440 -14.69 -11.97 -18.07
N ALA A 441 -15.06 -13.00 -17.32
CA ALA A 441 -16.46 -13.30 -17.05
C ALA A 441 -17.11 -12.27 -16.11
N ARG A 442 -18.43 -12.42 -15.95
CA ARG A 442 -19.19 -11.82 -14.87
C ARG A 442 -19.64 -12.91 -13.90
N THR A 443 -19.82 -12.54 -12.63
CA THR A 443 -20.18 -13.48 -11.57
C THR A 443 -21.22 -12.83 -10.65
N PRO A 444 -22.30 -13.55 -10.28
CA PRO A 444 -23.29 -13.02 -9.35
C PRO A 444 -22.73 -13.02 -7.94
N MET A 445 -22.72 -11.88 -7.26
CA MET A 445 -22.30 -11.74 -5.87
C MET A 445 -23.43 -11.18 -5.02
N ILE A 446 -23.59 -11.69 -3.79
CA ILE A 446 -24.63 -11.22 -2.86
C ILE A 446 -24.02 -10.14 -1.98
N SER A 447 -24.60 -8.94 -2.01
CA SER A 447 -24.19 -7.84 -1.15
C SER A 447 -24.50 -8.16 0.32
N THR A 448 -23.53 -8.03 1.21
CA THR A 448 -23.74 -8.06 2.67
C THR A 448 -24.24 -6.71 3.22
N GLY A 449 -24.37 -5.70 2.34
CA GLY A 449 -24.84 -4.35 2.65
C GLY A 449 -23.71 -3.32 2.55
N GLY A 450 -24.01 -2.17 1.97
CA GLY A 450 -23.10 -1.05 1.83
C GLY A 450 -23.86 0.20 1.38
N ASN A 451 -23.13 1.24 0.96
CA ASN A 451 -23.74 2.52 0.54
C ASN A 451 -24.25 2.53 -0.92
N LEU A 452 -23.88 1.52 -1.72
CA LEU A 452 -24.29 1.38 -3.12
C LEU A 452 -25.37 0.31 -3.30
N TYR A 453 -25.24 -0.83 -2.60
CA TYR A 453 -26.16 -1.96 -2.71
C TYR A 453 -26.65 -2.40 -1.34
N ARG A 454 -27.97 -2.55 -1.22
CA ARG A 454 -28.62 -3.09 -0.01
C ARG A 454 -28.23 -4.55 0.24
N LYS A 455 -28.24 -4.96 1.51
CA LYS A 455 -27.99 -6.34 1.94
C LYS A 455 -28.96 -7.32 1.24
N GLY A 456 -28.44 -8.47 0.84
CA GLY A 456 -29.19 -9.55 0.18
C GLY A 456 -29.40 -9.35 -1.32
N LEU A 457 -29.01 -8.20 -1.90
CA LEU A 457 -29.11 -7.99 -3.34
C LEU A 457 -28.03 -8.78 -4.08
N THR A 458 -28.43 -9.60 -5.05
CA THR A 458 -27.51 -10.23 -6.00
C THR A 458 -27.14 -9.25 -7.10
N VAL A 459 -25.85 -8.94 -7.23
CA VAL A 459 -25.28 -8.01 -8.20
C VAL A 459 -24.36 -8.78 -9.15
N GLN A 460 -24.50 -8.54 -10.46
CA GLN A 460 -23.59 -9.11 -11.45
C GLN A 460 -22.30 -8.30 -11.51
N GLN A 461 -21.23 -8.82 -10.94
CA GLN A 461 -19.92 -8.15 -10.95
C GLN A 461 -19.05 -8.67 -12.09
N HIS A 462 -18.15 -7.85 -12.60
CA HIS A 462 -17.04 -8.40 -13.37
C HIS A 462 -16.17 -9.25 -12.44
N VAL A 463 -15.62 -10.36 -12.92
CA VAL A 463 -14.72 -11.19 -12.10
C VAL A 463 -13.52 -10.38 -11.61
N ILE A 464 -12.99 -9.46 -12.42
CA ILE A 464 -12.09 -8.41 -11.94
C ILE A 464 -12.90 -7.11 -11.93
N SER A 465 -13.26 -6.60 -10.77
CA SER A 465 -14.03 -5.36 -10.58
C SER A 465 -13.16 -4.28 -9.93
N GLY A 466 -13.47 -3.01 -10.17
CA GLY A 466 -12.93 -1.92 -9.35
C GLY A 466 -13.71 -1.81 -8.05
N HIS A 467 -13.13 -1.23 -7.01
CA HIS A 467 -13.87 -0.99 -5.76
C HIS A 467 -15.18 -0.22 -6.00
N ARG A 468 -15.15 0.81 -6.86
CA ARG A 468 -16.34 1.59 -7.26
C ARG A 468 -17.50 0.79 -7.87
N ASP A 469 -17.26 -0.45 -8.30
CA ASP A 469 -18.31 -1.35 -8.82
C ASP A 469 -19.10 -2.03 -7.70
N GLY A 470 -18.54 -2.08 -6.48
CA GLY A 470 -19.16 -2.67 -5.29
C GLY A 470 -19.60 -1.66 -4.24
N PHE A 471 -18.98 -0.47 -4.23
CA PHE A 471 -19.19 0.57 -3.23
C PHE A 471 -19.18 1.96 -3.88
N LYS A 472 -19.85 2.95 -3.28
CA LYS A 472 -19.83 4.33 -3.81
C LYS A 472 -18.55 5.01 -3.32
N THR A 473 -17.51 4.90 -4.13
CA THR A 473 -16.14 5.37 -3.87
C THR A 473 -15.47 5.86 -5.17
N GLU A 474 -14.43 6.70 -5.05
CA GLU A 474 -13.51 6.99 -6.15
C GLU A 474 -12.47 5.88 -6.38
N CYS A 475 -12.26 4.95 -5.45
CA CYS A 475 -11.32 3.84 -5.57
C CYS A 475 -11.69 2.93 -6.77
N PRO A 476 -10.75 2.45 -7.61
CA PRO A 476 -9.28 2.52 -7.51
C PRO A 476 -8.64 3.77 -8.13
N GLY A 477 -9.39 4.86 -8.30
CA GLY A 477 -8.99 6.03 -9.06
C GLY A 477 -9.28 5.88 -10.54
N THR A 478 -9.55 7.00 -11.20
CA THR A 478 -10.05 7.03 -12.58
C THR A 478 -9.11 6.37 -13.59
N LEU A 479 -7.80 6.55 -13.43
CA LEU A 479 -6.82 6.04 -14.40
C LEU A 479 -6.59 4.53 -14.24
N LEU A 480 -6.47 4.03 -13.01
CA LEU A 480 -6.37 2.58 -12.78
C LEU A 480 -7.69 1.86 -13.11
N TYR A 481 -8.84 2.49 -12.88
CA TYR A 481 -10.13 1.93 -13.26
C TYR A 481 -10.26 1.76 -14.79
N ALA A 482 -9.73 2.71 -15.57
CA ALA A 482 -9.71 2.63 -17.02
C ALA A 482 -8.87 1.46 -17.57
N ASP A 483 -7.88 0.97 -16.81
CA ASP A 483 -7.06 -0.17 -17.21
C ASP A 483 -7.74 -1.54 -17.01
N LEU A 484 -8.82 -1.61 -16.22
CA LEU A 484 -9.43 -2.89 -15.83
C LEU A 484 -9.88 -3.79 -17.01
N PRO A 485 -10.47 -3.26 -18.10
CA PRO A 485 -10.76 -4.08 -19.28
C PRO A 485 -9.51 -4.76 -19.86
N ALA A 486 -8.39 -4.05 -19.94
CA ALA A 486 -7.13 -4.61 -20.43
C ALA A 486 -6.54 -5.63 -19.45
N VAL A 487 -6.64 -5.36 -18.14
CA VAL A 487 -6.22 -6.30 -17.09
C VAL A 487 -7.00 -7.62 -17.18
N ARG A 488 -8.31 -7.59 -17.41
CA ARG A 488 -9.13 -8.80 -17.61
C ARG A 488 -8.63 -9.65 -18.78
N GLN A 489 -8.33 -9.00 -19.91
CA GLN A 489 -7.80 -9.69 -21.10
C GLN A 489 -6.40 -10.26 -20.84
N ALA A 490 -5.51 -9.49 -20.22
CA ALA A 490 -4.17 -9.95 -19.87
C ALA A 490 -4.20 -11.13 -18.89
N ALA A 491 -5.05 -11.07 -17.86
CA ALA A 491 -5.19 -12.13 -16.88
C ALA A 491 -5.71 -13.43 -17.50
N ALA A 492 -6.68 -13.35 -18.42
CA ALA A 492 -7.15 -14.53 -19.15
C ALA A 492 -6.05 -15.13 -20.05
N ARG A 493 -5.27 -14.31 -20.74
CA ARG A 493 -4.10 -14.78 -21.51
C ARG A 493 -3.06 -15.46 -20.62
N PHE A 494 -2.79 -14.90 -19.43
CA PHE A 494 -1.90 -15.54 -18.47
C PHE A 494 -2.42 -16.88 -17.94
N GLN A 495 -3.74 -17.10 -17.91
CA GLN A 495 -4.34 -18.41 -17.62
C GLN A 495 -4.33 -19.39 -18.81
N GLY A 496 -3.83 -18.98 -19.99
CA GLY A 496 -3.87 -19.78 -21.20
C GLY A 496 -5.27 -19.90 -21.82
N ARG A 497 -6.08 -18.83 -21.76
CA ARG A 497 -7.45 -18.74 -22.30
C ARG A 497 -7.60 -17.79 -23.48
#